data_AF-A0A7Y5BBP3-F1
#
_entry.id   AF-A0A7Y5BBP3-F1
#
_cell.length_a   1.000
_cell.length_b   1.000
_cell.length_c   1.000
_cell.angle_alpha   90.00
_cell.angle_beta   90.00
_cell.angle_gamma   90.00
#
_symmetry.space_group_name_H-M   'P 1'
#
loop_
_entity.id
_entity.type
_entity.pdbx_description
1 polymer ?
#
loop_
_entity_poly.entity_id
_entity_poly.type
_entity_poly.pdbx_seq_one_letter_code
_entity_poly.pdbx_strand_id
1 'polypeptide(L)'
;MAFFGALILLAVLSLTLSYVAVPIRWLEVVGLGVAAVFVGLPIAAVFAVGTWSWSPSKAVLFVVVGAIAHAGPPVLAHLTGGAGAEPGMFALSQAGLITWTTGLGALLATLLKDKNLLIPVSLFLAAFDIFLVLTPMGFTRQIIEQAPETLSKVGWAIPAASSAPTVGAVTPMAHIGPADFVFAAMFSVALVRFDLRHRATMIWLVPALIAYLGIVYFVGPLPALVPIGVCVLAVNATEFKLSAQEWLGTALVVLIASLLIGWSLWRGRQSGPSSGATIPEGSGSAGSPAPAIPSPPP
;
A
#
# COMPACT_ATOMS: atom_id res chain seq x y z
N MET A 1 -8.29 8.96 21.03
CA MET A 1 -7.45 7.97 21.74
C MET A 1 -7.24 6.67 20.96
N ALA A 2 -8.30 6.01 20.47
CA ALA A 2 -8.16 4.71 19.77
C ALA A 2 -7.16 4.69 18.60
N PHE A 3 -7.15 5.73 17.75
CA PHE A 3 -6.22 5.85 16.61
C PHE A 3 -4.74 5.79 17.03
N PHE A 4 -4.30 6.73 17.86
CA PHE A 4 -2.91 6.77 18.33
C PHE A 4 -2.56 5.53 19.19
N GLY A 5 -3.51 5.01 19.96
CA GLY A 5 -3.32 3.75 20.69
C GLY A 5 -3.03 2.57 19.75
N ALA A 6 -3.74 2.47 18.62
CA ALA A 6 -3.48 1.45 17.61
C ALA A 6 -2.13 1.64 16.92
N LEU A 7 -1.73 2.89 16.61
CA LEU A 7 -0.41 3.17 16.03
C LEU A 7 0.73 2.82 17.00
N ILE A 8 0.59 3.14 18.28
CA ILE A 8 1.55 2.77 19.32
C ILE A 8 1.61 1.24 19.45
N LEU A 9 0.47 0.56 19.45
CA LEU A 9 0.43 -0.90 19.49
C LEU A 9 1.14 -1.52 18.28
N LEU A 10 0.92 -0.99 17.07
CA LEU A 10 1.61 -1.43 15.86
C LEU A 10 3.11 -1.19 15.93
N ALA A 11 3.53 -0.03 16.45
CA ALA A 11 4.94 0.31 16.64
C ALA A 11 5.62 -0.65 17.63
N VAL A 12 4.98 -0.91 18.77
CA VAL A 12 5.46 -1.87 19.77
C VAL A 12 5.50 -3.28 19.18
N LEU A 13 4.45 -3.71 18.47
CA LEU A 13 4.40 -5.03 17.85
C LEU A 13 5.51 -5.18 16.81
N SER A 14 5.70 -4.19 15.94
CA SER A 14 6.78 -4.17 14.95
C SER A 14 8.15 -4.28 15.61
N LEU A 15 8.37 -3.54 16.70
CA LEU A 15 9.61 -3.61 17.48
C LEU A 15 9.81 -5.00 18.09
N THR A 16 8.76 -5.59 18.68
CA THR A 16 8.87 -6.93 19.29
C THR A 16 9.16 -8.01 18.25
N LEU A 17 8.57 -7.92 17.06
CA LEU A 17 8.80 -8.87 15.97
C LEU A 17 10.25 -8.84 15.44
N SER A 18 10.96 -7.71 15.58
CA SER A 18 12.40 -7.64 15.29
C SER A 18 13.25 -8.53 16.21
N TYR A 19 12.81 -8.76 17.44
CA TYR A 19 13.61 -9.48 18.45
C TYR A 19 13.14 -10.92 18.71
N VAL A 20 11.98 -11.33 18.20
CA VAL A 20 11.39 -12.64 18.47
C VAL A 20 11.60 -13.59 17.29
N ALA A 21 12.29 -14.70 17.55
CA ALA A 21 12.41 -15.80 16.58
C ALA A 21 11.24 -16.77 16.70
N VAL A 22 10.60 -17.10 15.58
CA VAL A 22 9.47 -18.02 15.51
C VAL A 22 9.96 -19.39 15.03
N PRO A 23 9.67 -20.51 15.72
CA PRO A 23 10.05 -21.83 15.24
C PRO A 23 9.49 -22.11 13.84
N ILE A 24 10.28 -22.75 12.96
CA ILE A 24 9.94 -22.97 11.55
C ILE A 24 8.53 -23.55 11.35
N ARG A 25 8.15 -24.52 12.18
CA ARG A 25 6.83 -25.18 12.16
C ARG A 25 5.63 -24.23 12.36
N TRP A 26 5.85 -23.04 12.91
CA TRP A 26 4.82 -22.03 13.20
C TRP A 26 4.91 -20.80 12.28
N LEU A 27 5.91 -20.72 11.39
CA LEU A 27 6.17 -19.52 10.59
C LEU A 27 4.97 -19.10 9.74
N GLU A 28 4.30 -20.05 9.07
CA GLU A 28 3.16 -19.73 8.21
C GLU A 28 1.98 -19.20 9.01
N VAL A 29 1.64 -19.88 10.12
CA VAL A 29 0.49 -19.50 10.97
C VAL A 29 0.73 -18.15 11.65
N VAL A 30 1.94 -17.95 12.21
CA VAL A 30 2.31 -16.67 12.84
C VAL A 30 2.43 -15.57 11.79
N GLY A 31 3.01 -15.86 10.62
CA GLY A 31 3.12 -14.92 9.50
C GLY A 31 1.75 -14.43 9.03
N LEU A 32 0.80 -15.34 8.83
CA LEU A 32 -0.57 -14.97 8.46
C LEU A 32 -1.26 -14.15 9.56
N GLY A 33 -1.05 -14.52 10.83
CA GLY A 33 -1.58 -13.76 11.98
C GLY A 33 -1.01 -12.34 12.06
N VAL A 34 0.31 -12.19 11.90
CA VAL A 34 0.99 -10.89 11.83
C VAL A 34 0.44 -10.09 10.66
N ALA A 35 0.34 -10.67 9.48
CA ALA A 35 -0.17 -10.01 8.29
C ALA A 35 -1.62 -9.52 8.50
N ALA A 36 -2.48 -10.36 9.10
CA ALA A 36 -3.85 -9.99 9.43
C ALA A 36 -3.92 -8.80 10.42
N VAL A 37 -3.05 -8.77 11.43
CA VAL A 37 -2.96 -7.64 12.38
C VAL A 37 -2.45 -6.37 11.70
N PHE A 38 -1.38 -6.48 10.91
CA PHE A 38 -0.76 -5.34 10.23
C PHE A 38 -1.56 -4.82 9.02
N VAL A 39 -2.57 -5.55 8.55
CA VAL A 39 -3.57 -5.05 7.59
C VAL A 39 -4.80 -4.52 8.33
N GLY A 40 -5.37 -5.31 9.24
CA GLY A 40 -6.65 -5.00 9.86
C GLY A 40 -6.58 -3.84 10.86
N LEU A 41 -5.53 -3.78 11.68
CA LEU A 41 -5.43 -2.79 12.75
C LEU A 41 -5.21 -1.35 12.23
N PRO A 42 -4.35 -1.07 11.23
CA PRO A 42 -4.28 0.24 10.59
C PRO A 42 -5.62 0.70 10.01
N ILE A 43 -6.33 -0.18 9.30
CA ILE A 43 -7.63 0.15 8.70
C ILE A 43 -8.67 0.44 9.79
N ALA A 44 -8.71 -0.37 10.85
CA ALA A 44 -9.58 -0.12 12.00
C ALA A 44 -9.24 1.21 12.69
N ALA A 45 -7.95 1.55 12.81
CA ALA A 45 -7.51 2.83 13.36
C ALA A 45 -8.00 4.00 12.50
N VAL A 46 -7.82 3.92 11.19
CA VAL A 46 -8.31 4.90 10.21
C VAL A 46 -9.83 5.06 10.31
N PHE A 47 -10.58 3.97 10.48
CA PHE A 47 -12.02 4.06 10.68
C PHE A 47 -12.39 4.70 12.03
N ALA A 48 -11.64 4.41 13.09
CA ALA A 48 -11.86 5.00 14.40
C ALA A 48 -11.65 6.52 14.40
N VAL A 49 -10.59 7.02 13.75
CA VAL A 49 -10.33 8.47 13.65
C VAL A 49 -11.31 9.19 12.72
N GLY A 50 -11.95 8.48 11.79
CA GLY A 50 -12.98 9.05 10.92
C GLY A 50 -14.21 9.58 11.67
N THR A 51 -14.44 9.13 12.91
CA THR A 51 -15.51 9.64 13.80
C THR A 51 -15.25 11.02 14.39
N TRP A 52 -14.03 11.56 14.23
CA TRP A 52 -13.68 12.87 14.76
C TRP A 52 -14.28 14.00 13.93
N SER A 53 -14.44 15.17 14.53
CA SER A 53 -14.86 16.37 13.80
C SER A 53 -13.70 16.91 12.97
N TRP A 54 -13.75 16.66 11.66
CA TRP A 54 -12.75 17.10 10.70
C TRP A 54 -13.04 18.49 10.16
N SER A 55 -12.03 19.35 10.18
CA SER A 55 -11.99 20.61 9.43
C SER A 55 -10.79 20.59 8.49
N PRO A 56 -10.77 21.38 7.40
CA PRO A 56 -9.63 21.45 6.50
C PRO A 56 -8.31 21.75 7.23
N SER A 57 -8.33 22.63 8.23
CA SER A 57 -7.14 22.94 9.04
C SER A 57 -6.62 21.75 9.84
N LYS A 58 -7.51 20.94 10.46
CA LYS A 58 -7.10 19.72 11.18
C LYS A 58 -6.55 18.66 10.22
N ALA A 59 -7.16 18.53 9.04
CA ALA A 59 -6.71 17.62 8.00
C ALA A 59 -5.30 17.99 7.50
N VAL A 60 -5.07 19.28 7.20
CA VAL A 60 -3.74 19.79 6.83
C VAL A 60 -2.73 19.59 7.96
N LEU A 61 -3.11 19.81 9.22
CA LEU A 61 -2.23 19.55 10.36
C LEU A 61 -1.80 18.07 10.41
N PHE A 62 -2.73 17.13 10.22
CA PHE A 62 -2.41 15.71 10.13
C PHE A 62 -1.47 15.39 8.96
N VAL A 63 -1.69 16.01 7.79
CA VAL A 63 -0.80 15.85 6.63
C VAL A 63 0.61 16.33 6.97
N VAL A 64 0.76 17.55 7.47
CA VAL A 64 2.07 18.15 7.75
C VAL A 64 2.80 17.38 8.85
N VAL A 65 2.16 17.13 9.99
CA VAL A 65 2.77 16.42 11.12
C VAL A 65 3.11 14.98 10.73
N GLY A 66 2.20 14.28 10.05
CA GLY A 66 2.43 12.92 9.59
C GLY A 66 3.54 12.84 8.53
N ALA A 67 3.61 13.78 7.59
CA ALA A 67 4.63 13.80 6.55
C ALA A 67 6.02 14.07 7.15
N ILE A 68 6.11 14.99 8.11
CA ILE A 68 7.35 15.24 8.87
C ILE A 68 7.75 13.98 9.66
N ALA A 69 6.80 13.32 10.33
CA ALA A 69 7.07 12.08 11.06
C ALA A 69 7.46 10.91 10.14
N HIS A 70 6.95 10.88 8.90
CA HIS A 70 7.24 9.86 7.91
C HIS A 70 8.64 10.04 7.27
N ALA A 71 8.92 11.25 6.77
CA ALA A 71 10.14 11.58 6.05
C ALA A 71 11.30 12.00 6.98
N GLY A 72 11.01 12.48 8.18
CA GLY A 72 12.01 12.93 9.15
C GLY A 72 13.01 11.85 9.53
N PRO A 73 12.59 10.64 9.95
CA PRO A 73 13.50 9.58 10.33
C PRO A 73 14.50 9.15 9.24
N PRO A 74 14.10 8.85 7.98
CA PRO A 74 15.06 8.51 6.94
C PRO A 74 15.99 9.66 6.56
N VAL A 75 15.51 10.91 6.59
CA VAL A 75 16.35 12.10 6.38
C VAL A 75 17.38 12.25 7.50
N LEU A 76 16.97 12.09 8.75
CA LEU A 76 17.87 12.17 9.90
C LEU A 76 18.93 11.07 9.85
N ALA A 77 18.53 9.83 9.55
CA ALA A 77 19.46 8.71 9.41
C ALA A 77 20.51 8.95 8.31
N HIS A 78 20.11 9.57 7.19
CA HIS A 78 21.04 9.97 6.14
C HIS A 78 22.03 11.05 6.61
N LEU A 79 21.56 12.02 7.41
CA LEU A 79 22.39 13.11 7.94
C LEU A 79 23.35 12.66 9.05
N THR A 80 22.98 11.65 9.86
CA THR A 80 23.80 11.16 10.98
C THR A 80 24.68 9.95 10.63
N GLY A 81 24.71 9.54 9.36
CA GLY A 81 25.52 8.39 8.92
C GLY A 81 25.03 7.04 9.46
N GLY A 82 23.72 6.90 9.72
CA GLY A 82 23.12 5.65 10.21
C GLY A 82 23.31 5.36 11.71
N ALA A 83 23.87 6.30 12.48
CA ALA A 83 24.06 6.12 13.92
C ALA A 83 22.75 6.33 14.71
N GLY A 84 22.05 5.24 15.04
CA GLY A 84 21.09 5.17 16.15
C GLY A 84 19.64 4.79 15.80
N ALA A 85 19.14 3.71 16.43
CA ALA A 85 17.73 3.33 16.58
C ALA A 85 16.89 3.03 15.32
N GLU A 86 17.39 2.22 14.38
CA GLU A 86 16.66 1.86 13.15
C GLU A 86 15.21 1.37 13.37
N PRO A 87 14.89 0.47 14.33
CA PRO A 87 13.53 -0.05 14.45
C PRO A 87 12.52 0.99 14.98
N GLY A 88 12.95 1.85 15.91
CA GLY A 88 12.11 2.90 16.48
C GLY A 88 11.83 4.02 15.47
N MET A 89 12.85 4.41 14.71
CA MET A 89 12.72 5.37 13.61
C MET A 89 11.82 4.85 12.49
N PHE A 90 11.94 3.56 12.16
CA PHE A 90 11.07 2.90 11.20
C PHE A 90 9.61 2.90 11.68
N ALA A 91 9.35 2.49 12.93
CA ALA A 91 8.00 2.49 13.50
C ALA A 91 7.38 3.90 13.52
N LEU A 92 8.17 4.94 13.86
CA LEU A 92 7.73 6.33 13.80
C LEU A 92 7.40 6.74 12.36
N SER A 93 8.23 6.35 11.39
CA SER A 93 7.99 6.64 9.97
C SER A 93 6.69 6.01 9.47
N GLN A 94 6.42 4.76 9.88
CA GLN A 94 5.21 4.02 9.53
C GLN A 94 3.95 4.62 10.20
N ALA A 95 4.05 5.08 11.44
CA ALA A 95 2.97 5.84 12.08
C ALA A 95 2.73 7.19 11.41
N GLY A 96 3.80 7.87 10.97
CA GLY A 96 3.74 9.09 10.18
C GLY A 96 3.00 8.88 8.86
N LEU A 97 3.30 7.78 8.16
CA LEU A 97 2.64 7.36 6.92
C LEU A 97 1.11 7.32 7.07
N ILE A 98 0.63 6.52 8.03
CA ILE A 98 -0.81 6.40 8.30
C ILE A 98 -1.41 7.75 8.70
N THR A 99 -0.68 8.57 9.46
CA THR A 99 -1.17 9.87 9.93
C THR A 99 -1.38 10.85 8.78
N TRP A 100 -0.42 10.99 7.86
CA TRP A 100 -0.58 11.94 6.75
C TRP A 100 -1.56 11.44 5.69
N THR A 101 -1.60 10.13 5.41
CA THR A 101 -2.60 9.56 4.49
C THR A 101 -4.01 9.73 5.04
N THR A 102 -4.19 9.56 6.35
CA THR A 102 -5.45 9.85 7.04
C THR A 102 -5.85 11.31 6.89
N GLY A 103 -4.93 12.24 7.14
CA GLY A 103 -5.17 13.67 6.97
C GLY A 103 -5.56 14.04 5.54
N LEU A 104 -4.87 13.46 4.55
CA LEU A 104 -5.18 13.69 3.14
C LEU A 104 -6.55 13.12 2.77
N GLY A 105 -6.88 11.90 3.22
CA GLY A 105 -8.20 11.30 3.02
C GLY A 105 -9.30 12.14 3.65
N ALA A 106 -9.09 12.63 4.88
CA ALA A 106 -10.02 13.53 5.55
C ALA A 106 -10.20 14.85 4.77
N LEU A 107 -9.12 15.42 4.23
CA LEU A 107 -9.18 16.61 3.38
C LEU A 107 -10.03 16.35 2.13
N LEU A 108 -9.81 15.23 1.43
CA LEU A 108 -10.61 14.84 0.27
C LEU A 108 -12.09 14.67 0.64
N ALA A 109 -12.39 14.05 1.78
CA ALA A 109 -13.76 13.91 2.27
C ALA A 109 -14.41 15.26 2.58
N THR A 110 -13.65 16.30 2.92
CA THR A 110 -14.20 17.67 3.07
C THR A 110 -14.65 18.27 1.73
N LEU A 111 -14.06 17.84 0.60
CA LEU A 111 -14.41 18.31 -0.73
C LEU A 111 -15.66 17.63 -1.32
N LEU A 112 -16.04 16.47 -0.78
CA LEU A 112 -17.26 15.77 -1.19
C LEU A 112 -18.48 16.57 -0.74
N LYS A 113 -19.34 16.90 -1.71
CA LYS A 113 -20.55 17.70 -1.49
C LYS A 113 -21.78 16.84 -1.21
N ASP A 114 -21.82 15.62 -1.74
CA ASP A 114 -22.96 14.71 -1.63
C ASP A 114 -22.48 13.26 -1.41
N LYS A 115 -23.29 12.48 -0.69
CA LYS A 115 -23.06 11.04 -0.45
C LYS A 115 -23.10 10.21 -1.72
N ASN A 116 -23.93 10.58 -2.69
CA ASN A 116 -24.06 9.86 -3.95
C ASN A 116 -22.77 9.93 -4.79
N LEU A 117 -21.91 10.94 -4.58
CA LEU A 117 -20.58 11.02 -5.22
C LEU A 117 -19.65 9.88 -4.79
N LEU A 118 -19.93 9.18 -3.69
CA LEU A 118 -19.15 8.01 -3.27
C LEU A 118 -19.24 6.86 -4.28
N ILE A 119 -20.33 6.76 -5.05
CA ILE A 119 -20.49 5.74 -6.09
C ILE A 119 -19.49 5.96 -7.24
N PRO A 120 -19.53 7.07 -8.00
CA PRO A 120 -18.59 7.28 -9.09
C PRO A 120 -17.14 7.32 -8.59
N VAL A 121 -16.88 7.87 -7.41
CA VAL A 121 -15.53 7.91 -6.84
C VAL A 121 -15.02 6.49 -6.55
N SER A 122 -15.78 5.64 -5.86
CA SER A 122 -15.35 4.27 -5.57
C SER A 122 -15.13 3.43 -6.82
N LEU A 123 -15.99 3.57 -7.83
CA LEU A 123 -15.83 2.87 -9.11
C LEU A 123 -14.59 3.37 -9.88
N PHE A 124 -14.36 4.68 -9.93
CA PHE A 124 -13.17 5.25 -10.54
C PHE A 124 -11.90 4.74 -9.88
N LEU A 125 -11.87 4.76 -8.55
CA LEU A 125 -10.70 4.34 -7.76
C LEU A 125 -10.41 2.86 -7.92
N ALA A 126 -11.43 2.00 -7.86
CA ALA A 126 -11.28 0.58 -8.10
C ALA A 126 -10.70 0.31 -9.50
N ALA A 127 -11.20 1.02 -10.52
CA ALA A 127 -10.68 0.89 -11.88
C ALA A 127 -9.27 1.45 -12.04
N PHE A 128 -8.97 2.58 -11.41
CA PHE A 128 -7.63 3.17 -11.42
C PHE A 128 -6.61 2.26 -10.75
N ASP A 129 -7.00 1.59 -9.67
CA ASP A 129 -6.16 0.61 -8.97
C ASP A 129 -5.93 -0.64 -9.82
N ILE A 130 -6.98 -1.19 -10.43
CA ILE A 130 -6.88 -2.28 -11.43
C ILE A 130 -5.90 -1.88 -12.54
N PHE A 131 -6.03 -0.66 -13.05
CA PHE A 131 -5.15 -0.14 -14.08
C PHE A 131 -3.70 -0.07 -13.59
N LEU A 132 -3.43 0.47 -12.40
CA LEU A 132 -2.07 0.59 -11.87
C LEU A 132 -1.41 -0.75 -11.56
N VAL A 133 -2.17 -1.72 -11.03
CA VAL A 133 -1.64 -3.01 -10.57
C VAL A 133 -1.52 -4.01 -11.73
N LEU A 134 -2.51 -4.09 -12.62
CA LEU A 134 -2.57 -5.12 -13.66
C LEU A 134 -2.02 -4.67 -15.03
N THR A 135 -1.75 -3.38 -15.25
CA THR A 135 -1.22 -2.89 -16.53
C THR A 135 0.31 -3.00 -16.61
N PRO A 136 0.88 -3.56 -17.70
CA PRO A 136 2.33 -3.63 -17.92
C PRO A 136 3.04 -2.25 -17.95
N MET A 137 2.32 -1.19 -18.33
CA MET A 137 2.77 0.20 -18.37
C MET A 137 2.32 1.02 -17.14
N GLY A 138 1.84 0.38 -16.06
CA GLY A 138 1.46 1.08 -14.85
C GLY A 138 2.67 1.79 -14.23
N PHE A 139 2.51 3.06 -13.81
CA PHE A 139 3.54 3.83 -13.11
C PHE A 139 4.16 3.04 -11.95
N THR A 140 3.33 2.26 -11.23
CA THR A 140 3.76 1.37 -10.16
C THR A 140 4.73 0.29 -10.65
N ARG A 141 4.48 -0.34 -11.79
CA ARG A 141 5.36 -1.38 -12.34
C ARG A 141 6.70 -0.80 -12.83
N GLN A 142 6.67 0.38 -13.46
CA GLN A 142 7.89 1.09 -13.82
C GLN A 142 8.71 1.49 -12.59
N ILE A 143 8.08 1.91 -11.50
CA ILE A 143 8.77 2.18 -10.22
C ILE A 143 9.31 0.89 -9.60
N ILE A 144 8.54 -0.22 -9.62
CA ILE A 144 9.01 -1.53 -9.16
C ILE A 144 10.25 -1.97 -9.95
N GLU A 145 10.27 -1.77 -11.26
CA GLU A 145 11.35 -2.20 -12.15
C GLU A 145 12.56 -1.24 -12.14
N GLN A 146 12.36 0.07 -12.00
CA GLN A 146 13.44 1.09 -12.07
C GLN A 146 13.96 1.56 -10.71
N ALA A 147 13.13 1.52 -9.66
CA ALA A 147 13.47 2.04 -8.35
C ALA A 147 12.80 1.24 -7.20
N PRO A 148 13.05 -0.08 -7.09
CA PRO A 148 12.42 -0.94 -6.09
C PRO A 148 12.65 -0.45 -4.65
N GLU A 149 13.77 0.23 -4.38
CA GLU A 149 14.06 0.84 -3.09
C GLU A 149 13.11 1.99 -2.70
N THR A 150 12.47 2.67 -3.66
CA THR A 150 11.56 3.78 -3.33
C THR A 150 10.21 3.28 -2.82
N LEU A 151 9.76 2.10 -3.28
CA LEU A 151 8.51 1.50 -2.82
C LEU A 151 8.60 0.96 -1.39
N SER A 152 9.72 0.35 -1.02
CA SER A 152 9.96 -0.08 0.36
C SER A 152 10.08 1.09 1.34
N LYS A 153 10.45 2.29 0.85
CA LYS A 153 10.58 3.51 1.65
C LYS A 153 9.26 4.27 1.85
N VAL A 154 8.29 4.11 0.94
CA VAL A 154 7.04 4.90 0.94
C VAL A 154 5.81 4.09 1.31
N GLY A 155 5.86 2.76 1.14
CA GLY A 155 4.76 1.85 1.48
C GLY A 155 4.66 1.53 2.96
N TRP A 156 3.46 1.10 3.37
CA TRP A 156 3.28 0.47 4.67
C TRP A 156 3.80 -0.95 4.60
N ALA A 157 4.78 -1.26 5.44
CA ALA A 157 5.47 -2.54 5.45
C ALA A 157 4.74 -3.54 6.36
N ILE A 158 4.43 -4.72 5.84
CA ILE A 158 3.96 -5.86 6.63
C ILE A 158 5.19 -6.66 7.06
N PRO A 159 5.54 -6.72 8.36
CA PRO A 159 6.75 -7.41 8.81
C PRO A 159 6.66 -8.92 8.59
N ALA A 160 7.70 -9.55 8.03
CA ALA A 160 7.76 -11.01 7.95
C ALA A 160 8.04 -11.65 9.31
N ALA A 161 7.39 -12.78 9.61
CA ALA A 161 7.82 -13.64 10.71
C ALA A 161 9.15 -14.30 10.33
N SER A 162 10.14 -14.27 11.23
CA SER A 162 11.49 -14.82 10.99
C SER A 162 11.81 -15.96 11.94
N SER A 163 12.50 -16.99 11.44
CA SER A 163 13.00 -18.10 12.27
C SER A 163 14.33 -17.83 12.95
N ALA A 164 14.96 -16.70 12.64
CA ALA A 164 16.17 -16.23 13.30
C ALA A 164 15.93 -14.82 13.85
N PRO A 165 16.53 -14.46 15.00
CA PRO A 165 16.50 -13.07 15.47
C PRO A 165 17.13 -12.17 14.41
N THR A 166 16.36 -11.23 13.89
CA THR A 166 16.87 -10.26 12.91
C THR A 166 17.49 -9.12 13.70
N VAL A 167 18.82 -9.06 13.78
CA VAL A 167 19.52 -7.91 14.36
C VAL A 167 19.45 -6.77 13.34
N GLY A 168 18.31 -6.07 13.27
CA GLY A 168 18.06 -4.98 12.31
C GLY A 168 16.58 -4.80 11.96
N ALA A 169 16.28 -3.97 10.96
CA ALA A 169 14.93 -3.76 10.45
C ALA A 169 14.32 -5.08 9.91
N VAL A 170 13.05 -5.36 10.24
CA VAL A 170 12.36 -6.57 9.76
C VAL A 170 12.18 -6.47 8.25
N THR A 171 12.57 -7.52 7.52
CA THR A 171 12.31 -7.62 6.08
C THR A 171 10.79 -7.70 5.84
N PRO A 172 10.21 -6.78 5.05
CA PRO A 172 8.78 -6.79 4.78
C PRO A 172 8.40 -7.96 3.89
N MET A 173 7.32 -8.67 4.25
CA MET A 173 6.74 -9.72 3.39
C MET A 173 5.89 -9.14 2.25
N ALA A 174 5.30 -7.97 2.48
CA ALA A 174 4.39 -7.29 1.57
C ALA A 174 4.30 -5.81 1.92
N HIS A 175 3.83 -5.01 0.97
CA HIS A 175 3.62 -3.58 1.14
C HIS A 175 2.19 -3.21 0.77
N ILE A 176 1.60 -2.31 1.56
CA ILE A 176 0.32 -1.66 1.25
C ILE A 176 0.62 -0.24 0.78
N GLY A 177 -0.08 0.20 -0.27
CA GLY A 177 0.14 1.51 -0.85
C GLY A 177 -0.38 2.63 0.07
N PRO A 178 0.23 3.83 0.06
CA PRO A 178 -0.31 4.98 0.78
C PRO A 178 -1.74 5.34 0.30
N ALA A 179 -2.04 5.10 -0.98
CA ALA A 179 -3.34 5.33 -1.57
C ALA A 179 -4.47 4.57 -0.85
N ASP A 180 -4.23 3.33 -0.45
CA ASP A 180 -5.21 2.50 0.26
C ASP A 180 -5.67 3.16 1.56
N PHE A 181 -4.73 3.74 2.31
CA PHE A 181 -5.05 4.48 3.53
C PHE A 181 -5.71 5.83 3.27
N VAL A 182 -5.28 6.56 2.23
CA VAL A 182 -5.93 7.82 1.83
C VAL A 182 -7.40 7.58 1.53
N PHE A 183 -7.71 6.57 0.73
CA PHE A 183 -9.09 6.29 0.34
C PHE A 183 -9.90 5.64 1.46
N ALA A 184 -9.31 4.74 2.26
CA ALA A 184 -9.98 4.22 3.46
C ALA A 184 -10.35 5.35 4.43
N ALA A 185 -9.45 6.33 4.64
CA ALA A 185 -9.71 7.48 5.49
C ALA A 185 -10.78 8.41 4.89
N MET A 186 -10.68 8.69 3.59
CA MET A 186 -11.68 9.47 2.88
C MET A 186 -13.08 8.85 3.02
N PHE A 187 -13.21 7.55 2.75
CA PHE A 187 -14.48 6.84 2.91
C PHE A 187 -14.95 6.86 4.36
N SER A 188 -14.08 6.58 5.33
CA SER A 188 -14.48 6.61 6.73
C SER A 188 -15.01 7.98 7.16
N VAL A 189 -14.33 9.08 6.80
CA VAL A 189 -14.77 10.43 7.16
C VAL A 189 -16.05 10.79 6.43
N ALA A 190 -16.16 10.45 5.14
CA ALA A 190 -17.36 10.69 4.34
C ALA A 190 -18.58 9.92 4.89
N LEU A 191 -18.39 8.66 5.30
CA LEU A 191 -19.46 7.85 5.88
C LEU A 191 -20.02 8.49 7.15
N VAL A 192 -19.17 9.02 8.04
CA VAL A 192 -19.63 9.73 9.24
C VAL A 192 -20.29 11.06 8.87
N ARG A 193 -19.68 11.83 7.96
CA ARG A 193 -20.18 13.14 7.53
C ARG A 193 -21.57 13.07 6.90
N PHE A 194 -21.83 12.03 6.12
CA PHE A 194 -23.09 11.84 5.41
C PHE A 194 -24.08 10.93 6.16
N ASP A 195 -23.82 10.65 7.44
CA ASP A 195 -24.68 9.82 8.30
C ASP A 195 -24.98 8.42 7.71
N LEU A 196 -23.95 7.83 7.09
CA LEU A 196 -23.99 6.48 6.54
C LEU A 196 -23.58 5.45 7.60
N ARG A 197 -23.70 4.15 7.27
CA ARG A 197 -23.45 3.02 8.19
C ARG A 197 -21.96 2.77 8.41
N HIS A 198 -21.25 3.75 8.99
CA HIS A 198 -19.81 3.74 9.25
C HIS A 198 -19.35 2.50 10.02
N ARG A 199 -19.95 2.23 11.19
CA ARG A 199 -19.58 1.10 12.04
C ARG A 199 -19.79 -0.25 11.35
N ALA A 200 -20.90 -0.40 10.64
CA ALA A 200 -21.16 -1.62 9.86
C ALA A 200 -20.11 -1.78 8.77
N THR A 201 -19.77 -0.71 8.06
CA THR A 201 -18.76 -0.74 7.00
C THR A 201 -17.41 -1.17 7.54
N MET A 202 -16.97 -0.67 8.70
CA MET A 202 -15.73 -1.11 9.35
C MET A 202 -15.74 -2.61 9.69
N ILE A 203 -16.84 -3.11 10.27
CA ILE A 203 -16.99 -4.50 10.70
C ILE A 203 -16.94 -5.47 9.51
N TRP A 204 -17.43 -5.06 8.34
CA TRP A 204 -17.35 -5.87 7.12
C TRP A 204 -16.03 -5.69 6.37
N LEU A 205 -15.48 -4.48 6.35
CA LEU A 205 -14.28 -4.15 5.58
C LEU A 205 -13.03 -4.82 6.14
N VAL A 206 -12.83 -4.80 7.46
CA VAL A 206 -11.61 -5.35 8.08
C VAL A 206 -11.49 -6.86 7.80
N PRO A 207 -12.52 -7.70 8.05
CA PRO A 207 -12.47 -9.11 7.66
C PRO A 207 -12.35 -9.31 6.15
N ALA A 208 -13.01 -8.49 5.34
CA ALA A 208 -12.90 -8.59 3.88
C ALA A 208 -11.46 -8.35 3.39
N LEU A 209 -10.75 -7.37 3.94
CA LEU A 209 -9.35 -7.10 3.60
C LEU A 209 -8.41 -8.19 4.10
N ILE A 210 -8.66 -8.76 5.29
CA ILE A 210 -7.88 -9.91 5.79
C ILE A 210 -8.10 -11.14 4.90
N ALA A 211 -9.34 -11.42 4.51
CA ALA A 211 -9.64 -12.51 3.58
C ALA A 211 -9.01 -12.26 2.20
N TYR A 212 -9.06 -11.02 1.72
CA TYR A 212 -8.45 -10.60 0.46
C TYR A 212 -6.93 -10.77 0.47
N LEU A 213 -6.26 -10.46 1.58
CA LEU A 213 -4.83 -10.72 1.77
C LEU A 213 -4.52 -12.22 1.63
N GLY A 214 -5.39 -13.09 2.16
CA GLY A 214 -5.29 -14.53 1.96
C GLY A 214 -5.34 -14.91 0.48
N ILE A 215 -6.22 -14.29 -0.32
CA ILE A 215 -6.29 -14.51 -1.77
C ILE A 215 -5.02 -14.01 -2.47
N VAL A 216 -4.57 -12.80 -2.15
CA VAL A 216 -3.34 -12.19 -2.70
C VAL A 216 -2.12 -13.07 -2.45
N TYR A 217 -2.04 -13.70 -1.28
CA TYR A 217 -0.96 -14.63 -0.96
C TYR A 217 -0.86 -15.81 -1.96
N PHE A 218 -1.98 -16.30 -2.48
CA PHE A 218 -2.00 -17.42 -3.44
C PHE A 218 -1.98 -17.00 -4.91
N VAL A 219 -2.53 -15.82 -5.24
CA VAL A 219 -2.78 -15.39 -6.63
C VAL A 219 -1.80 -14.31 -7.10
N GLY A 220 -1.07 -13.67 -6.18
CA GLY A 220 -0.14 -12.57 -6.46
C GLY A 220 -0.77 -11.18 -6.21
N PRO A 221 -0.09 -10.09 -6.62
CA PRO A 221 -0.53 -8.72 -6.34
C PRO A 221 -1.90 -8.43 -6.97
N LEU A 222 -2.84 -7.96 -6.15
CA LEU A 222 -4.17 -7.57 -6.59
C LEU A 222 -4.56 -6.18 -6.05
N PRO A 223 -5.45 -5.45 -6.75
CA PRO A 223 -5.86 -4.09 -6.39
C PRO A 223 -6.73 -4.04 -5.12
N ALA A 224 -6.18 -3.49 -4.04
CA ALA A 224 -6.82 -3.42 -2.72
C ALA A 224 -7.94 -2.37 -2.62
N LEU A 225 -8.02 -1.40 -3.52
CA LEU A 225 -9.12 -0.42 -3.55
C LEU A 225 -10.43 -1.06 -4.02
N VAL A 226 -10.39 -2.18 -4.74
CA VAL A 226 -11.57 -2.92 -5.17
C VAL A 226 -12.40 -3.41 -3.97
N PRO A 227 -11.86 -4.22 -3.03
CA PRO A 227 -12.63 -4.65 -1.86
C PRO A 227 -13.05 -3.47 -0.96
N ILE A 228 -12.25 -2.41 -0.86
CA ILE A 228 -12.61 -1.20 -0.10
C ILE A 228 -13.87 -0.55 -0.70
N GLY A 229 -13.85 -0.26 -2.00
CA GLY A 229 -14.97 0.36 -2.70
C GLY A 229 -16.22 -0.51 -2.64
N VAL A 230 -16.08 -1.81 -2.94
CA VAL A 230 -17.21 -2.77 -2.90
C VAL A 230 -17.85 -2.82 -1.51
N CYS A 231 -17.06 -2.89 -0.45
CA CYS A 231 -17.61 -2.97 0.91
C CYS A 231 -18.36 -1.68 1.29
N VAL A 232 -17.80 -0.51 0.96
CA VAL A 232 -18.44 0.79 1.20
C VAL A 232 -19.78 0.87 0.49
N LEU A 233 -19.81 0.49 -0.80
CA LEU A 233 -21.04 0.51 -1.60
C LEU A 233 -22.06 -0.51 -1.12
N ALA A 234 -21.66 -1.76 -0.92
CA ALA A 234 -22.57 -2.84 -0.58
C ALA A 234 -23.25 -2.63 0.78
N VAL A 235 -22.49 -2.21 1.80
CA VAL A 235 -23.04 -2.00 3.15
C VAL A 235 -24.02 -0.81 3.19
N ASN A 236 -23.82 0.19 2.33
CA ASN A 236 -24.60 1.42 2.29
C ASN A 236 -25.52 1.51 1.06
N ALA A 237 -25.76 0.41 0.35
CA ALA A 237 -26.51 0.39 -0.90
C ALA A 237 -27.92 1.01 -0.78
N THR A 238 -28.56 0.83 0.37
CA THR A 238 -29.91 1.36 0.67
C THR A 238 -29.95 2.86 0.88
N GLU A 239 -28.80 3.48 1.16
CA GLU A 239 -28.71 4.91 1.48
C GLU A 239 -28.48 5.80 0.24
N PHE A 240 -28.03 5.20 -0.85
CA PHE A 240 -27.77 5.92 -2.10
C PHE A 240 -29.06 6.07 -2.90
N LYS A 241 -29.37 7.31 -3.30
CA LYS A 241 -30.53 7.64 -4.13
C LYS A 241 -30.05 8.46 -5.30
N LEU A 242 -29.60 7.77 -6.34
CA LEU A 242 -29.05 8.41 -7.53
C LEU A 242 -30.15 9.12 -8.31
N SER A 243 -29.93 10.40 -8.59
CA SER A 243 -30.63 11.12 -9.64
C SER A 243 -30.18 10.66 -11.03
N ALA A 244 -30.98 10.95 -12.05
CA ALA A 244 -30.63 10.61 -13.44
C ALA A 244 -29.31 11.26 -13.89
N GLN A 245 -28.98 12.46 -13.38
CA GLN A 245 -27.74 13.15 -13.71
C GLN A 245 -26.52 12.49 -13.05
N GLU A 246 -26.64 12.04 -11.80
CA GLU A 246 -25.57 11.31 -11.11
C GLU A 246 -25.32 9.93 -11.73
N TRP A 247 -26.39 9.29 -12.22
CA TRP A 247 -26.26 8.05 -12.98
C TRP A 247 -25.47 8.26 -14.27
N LEU A 248 -25.76 9.33 -15.01
CA LEU A 248 -25.00 9.69 -16.22
C LEU A 248 -23.52 9.95 -15.89
N GLY A 249 -23.23 10.68 -14.81
CA GLY A 249 -21.86 10.90 -14.34
C GLY A 249 -21.15 9.60 -13.98
N THR A 250 -21.85 8.69 -13.29
CA THR A 250 -21.33 7.37 -12.92
C THR A 250 -21.05 6.53 -14.16
N ALA A 251 -21.99 6.48 -15.11
CA ALA A 251 -21.84 5.76 -16.36
C ALA A 251 -20.66 6.30 -17.19
N LEU A 252 -20.47 7.62 -17.24
CA LEU A 252 -19.35 8.24 -17.93
C LEU A 252 -18.00 7.86 -17.28
N VAL A 253 -17.92 7.89 -15.96
CA VAL A 253 -16.71 7.48 -15.22
C VAL A 253 -16.37 6.02 -15.49
N VAL A 254 -17.37 5.13 -15.40
CA VAL A 254 -17.19 3.70 -15.70
C VAL A 254 -16.77 3.50 -17.15
N LEU A 255 -17.34 4.25 -18.09
CA LEU A 255 -16.97 4.19 -19.50
C LEU A 255 -15.51 4.60 -19.72
N ILE A 256 -15.09 5.75 -19.19
CA ILE A 256 -13.70 6.24 -19.30
C ILE A 256 -12.73 5.24 -18.68
N ALA A 257 -13.03 4.76 -17.48
CA ALA A 257 -12.25 3.75 -16.80
C ALA A 257 -12.10 2.47 -17.63
N SER A 258 -13.21 1.96 -18.17
CA SER A 258 -13.24 0.76 -19.00
C SER A 258 -12.46 0.94 -20.30
N LEU A 259 -12.55 2.12 -20.92
CA LEU A 259 -11.78 2.46 -22.12
C LEU A 259 -10.28 2.52 -21.85
N LEU A 260 -9.86 3.11 -20.73
CA LEU A 260 -8.45 3.17 -20.33
C LEU A 260 -7.87 1.78 -20.05
N ILE A 261 -8.63 0.94 -19.33
CA ILE A 261 -8.24 -0.46 -19.08
C ILE A 261 -8.20 -1.25 -20.39
N GLY A 262 -9.24 -1.17 -21.22
CA GLY A 262 -9.34 -1.89 -22.49
C GLY A 262 -8.23 -1.51 -23.47
N TRP A 263 -7.92 -0.21 -23.59
CA TRP A 263 -6.82 0.29 -24.41
C TRP A 263 -5.45 -0.15 -23.90
N SER A 264 -5.25 -0.16 -22.58
CA SER A 264 -4.03 -0.66 -21.96
C SER A 264 -3.80 -2.14 -22.29
N LEU A 265 -4.82 -2.98 -22.11
CA LEU A 265 -4.75 -4.40 -22.43
C LEU A 265 -4.54 -4.65 -23.93
N TRP A 266 -5.15 -3.85 -24.79
CA TRP A 266 -4.98 -3.94 -26.24
C TRP A 266 -3.55 -3.60 -26.68
N ARG A 267 -2.96 -2.51 -26.18
CA ARG A 267 -1.54 -2.19 -26.44
C ARG A 267 -0.61 -3.25 -25.86
N GLY A 268 -0.86 -3.73 -24.64
CA GLY A 268 -0.04 -4.74 -23.99
C GLY A 268 0.07 -6.04 -24.79
N ARG A 269 -0.99 -6.40 -25.55
CA ARG A 269 -0.99 -7.53 -26.48
C ARG A 269 -0.18 -7.29 -27.76
N GLN A 270 0.00 -6.05 -28.18
CA GLN A 270 0.81 -5.73 -29.38
C GLN A 270 2.32 -5.80 -29.08
N SER A 271 2.72 -5.81 -27.81
CA SER A 271 4.12 -5.77 -27.38
C SER A 271 4.78 -7.15 -27.18
N GLY A 272 4.37 -8.22 -27.86
CA GLY A 272 5.13 -9.48 -27.83
C GLY A 272 4.99 -10.35 -29.07
N PRO A 273 5.96 -11.25 -29.38
CA PRO A 273 7.37 -11.29 -28.98
C PRO A 273 8.29 -10.67 -30.06
N SER A 274 9.36 -10.00 -29.65
CA SER A 274 10.48 -9.70 -30.57
C SER A 274 11.18 -11.02 -30.94
N SER A 275 10.66 -11.71 -31.95
CA SER A 275 11.40 -12.76 -32.65
C SER A 275 12.63 -12.14 -33.30
N GLY A 276 13.81 -12.70 -32.98
CA GLY A 276 15.00 -12.57 -33.81
C GLY A 276 16.12 -11.68 -33.29
N ALA A 277 16.57 -11.86 -32.05
CA ALA A 277 17.99 -11.61 -31.77
C ALA A 277 18.76 -12.84 -32.25
N THR A 278 19.20 -12.81 -33.52
CA THR A 278 20.27 -13.67 -34.04
C THR A 278 21.46 -13.57 -33.10
N ILE A 279 21.82 -14.70 -32.49
CA ILE A 279 23.12 -14.90 -31.85
C ILE A 279 24.14 -15.03 -32.98
N PRO A 280 25.18 -14.18 -33.08
CA PRO A 280 26.39 -14.56 -33.78
C PRO A 280 27.28 -15.31 -32.79
N GLU A 281 27.31 -16.64 -32.93
CA GLU A 281 28.43 -17.43 -32.45
C GLU A 281 29.71 -17.03 -33.21
N GLY A 282 30.76 -16.74 -32.46
CA GLY A 282 32.13 -17.08 -32.82
C GLY A 282 32.91 -16.11 -33.73
N SER A 283 33.91 -15.44 -33.14
CA SER A 283 35.34 -15.60 -33.48
C SER A 283 36.11 -14.31 -33.20
N GLY A 284 37.11 -14.39 -32.31
CA GLY A 284 38.06 -13.29 -32.09
C GLY A 284 38.69 -13.25 -30.70
N SER A 285 39.25 -14.37 -30.24
CA SER A 285 40.16 -14.39 -29.09
C SER A 285 41.45 -13.64 -29.44
N ALA A 286 41.71 -12.52 -28.78
CA ALA A 286 43.03 -11.91 -28.73
C ALA A 286 43.27 -11.22 -27.37
N GLY A 287 44.16 -11.82 -26.57
CA GLY A 287 45.10 -11.08 -25.72
C GLY A 287 44.69 -10.78 -24.29
N SER A 288 44.95 -11.72 -23.37
CA SER A 288 45.48 -11.37 -22.05
C SER A 288 46.43 -12.47 -21.57
N PRO A 289 47.70 -12.14 -21.23
CA PRO A 289 48.72 -13.14 -20.95
C PRO A 289 48.56 -13.77 -19.56
N ALA A 290 48.92 -15.06 -19.49
CA ALA A 290 48.92 -15.89 -18.29
C ALA A 290 49.96 -15.44 -17.24
N PRO A 291 49.72 -15.68 -15.94
CA PRO A 291 50.67 -15.38 -14.88
C PRO A 291 51.83 -16.40 -14.86
N ALA A 292 53.06 -15.89 -14.78
CA ALA A 292 54.28 -16.70 -14.72
C ALA A 292 54.42 -17.40 -13.35
N ILE A 293 54.68 -18.70 -13.39
CA ILE A 293 55.04 -19.53 -12.23
C ILE A 293 56.56 -19.41 -12.00
N PRO A 294 57.04 -19.11 -10.78
CA PRO A 294 58.47 -19.06 -10.50
C PRO A 294 59.06 -20.47 -10.31
N SER A 295 60.17 -20.75 -10.99
CA SER A 295 60.94 -21.99 -10.85
C SER A 295 61.70 -22.05 -9.51
N PRO A 296 61.91 -23.24 -8.91
CA PRO A 296 62.69 -23.39 -7.69
C PRO A 296 64.22 -23.36 -7.97
N PRO A 297 65.04 -22.93 -6.98
CA PRO A 297 66.48 -22.76 -7.15
C PRO A 297 67.27 -24.08 -7.04
N PRO A 298 68.53 -24.12 -7.54
CA PRO A 298 69.41 -25.29 -7.48
C PRO A 298 69.95 -25.61 -6.09
#